data_AF-A0A6A4SYJ5-F1
#
_entry.id   AF-A0A6A4SYJ5-F1
#
_cell.length_a   1.000
_cell.length_b   1.000
_cell.length_c   1.000
_cell.angle_alpha   90.00
_cell.angle_beta   90.00
_cell.angle_gamma   90.00
#
_symmetry.space_group_name_H-M   'P 1'
#
loop_
_entity.id
_entity.type
_entity.pdbx_description
1 polymer ?
#
loop_
_entity_poly.entity_id
_entity_poly.type
_entity_poly.pdbx_seq_one_letter_code
_entity_poly.pdbx_strand_id
1 'polypeptide(L)'
;MLDRILRVDHAGEYGANRIYAGQMAVLGRSRVGPLIQEMWDQEKKHLEKFNEILAENRVRPTALLPLWNIAGFALGASSALLGKEGAMACTVAVEESISEHYNSQIRALMEKDPERYIELLNVIKEFRDDEMEHHDTGLAHDAETAFPSSCHINVCTRSVLRRRLVLLQQRDLRFQVPKYPATDELIRLAPNKKRFIPYCSSDVWSGTGPAPTPPPRPRQGREKERERSANATEYTFMGSLIIREVIKDLIPKGIKQAKVVMLSGSSAGGTGVLLNIERVASQLEQLGAEAQVRGLVDSGWFIESKQQRSPNCPETVSCSPEDAIKIGLRLWNGVVPDRCRQLYKKGEEWQCFFGHRLYSTLTSPLFVVQWLFDEEQLRVENIYIGGQSLSEVQWQYIQNLGTELKNSLRDVTAVFAPSCLSHTVLTKSNWMSYQVRGTSLPRALHCWDRSLEATRNNRTPAKGCPFHLVDTCQWPQCNPTCPALVDQATQQELTLLQMLVAMGLDLQRLGLDPQGDEVPLASMVSNGG
;
A
#
# COMPACT_ATOMS: atom_id res chain seq x y z
N MET A 1 -9.19 27.43 2.96
CA MET A 1 -8.85 26.05 3.39
C MET A 1 -9.93 25.56 4.35
N LEU A 2 -10.17 26.31 5.43
CA LEU A 2 -11.28 26.10 6.37
C LEU A 2 -12.63 25.93 5.65
N ASP A 3 -12.97 26.83 4.72
CA ASP A 3 -14.22 26.75 3.96
C ASP A 3 -14.37 25.46 3.13
N ARG A 4 -13.25 24.81 2.78
CA ARG A 4 -13.28 23.56 2.01
C ARG A 4 -13.49 22.36 2.93
N ILE A 5 -12.85 22.39 4.09
CA ILE A 5 -12.99 21.39 5.18
C ILE A 5 -14.47 21.36 5.59
N LEU A 6 -14.99 22.49 6.06
CA LEU A 6 -16.38 22.59 6.54
C LEU A 6 -17.43 22.23 5.47
N ARG A 7 -17.15 22.50 4.19
CA ARG A 7 -18.04 22.11 3.08
C ARG A 7 -18.07 20.61 2.81
N VAL A 8 -16.94 19.92 3.00
CA VAL A 8 -16.84 18.48 2.79
C VAL A 8 -17.44 17.75 3.98
N ASP A 9 -17.16 18.20 5.20
CA ASP A 9 -17.70 17.59 6.43
C ASP A 9 -19.22 17.67 6.45
N HIS A 10 -19.78 18.86 6.27
CA HIS A 10 -21.22 19.02 6.18
C HIS A 10 -21.84 18.17 5.06
N ALA A 11 -21.15 17.96 3.93
CA ALA A 11 -21.67 17.10 2.87
C ALA A 11 -21.59 15.61 3.22
N GLY A 12 -20.59 15.20 4.00
CA GLY A 12 -20.43 13.87 4.58
C GLY A 12 -21.58 13.56 5.55
N GLU A 13 -21.75 14.38 6.58
CA GLU A 13 -22.82 14.25 7.57
C GLU A 13 -24.21 14.29 6.91
N TYR A 14 -24.41 15.21 5.96
CA TYR A 14 -25.68 15.25 5.23
C TYR A 14 -25.93 13.96 4.43
N GLY A 15 -24.87 13.33 3.92
CA GLY A 15 -24.94 12.04 3.23
C GLY A 15 -25.26 10.89 4.18
N ALA A 16 -24.53 10.78 5.29
CA ALA A 16 -24.74 9.77 6.32
C ALA A 16 -26.15 9.85 6.92
N ASN A 17 -26.61 11.07 7.25
CA ASN A 17 -27.98 11.31 7.71
C ASN A 17 -29.05 10.75 6.74
N ARG A 18 -28.80 10.85 5.43
CA ARG A 18 -29.72 10.36 4.39
C ARG A 18 -29.63 8.85 4.21
N ILE A 19 -28.47 8.26 4.42
CA ILE A 19 -28.27 6.80 4.43
C ILE A 19 -29.07 6.19 5.58
N TYR A 20 -28.93 6.73 6.79
CA TYR A 20 -29.72 6.29 7.95
C TYR A 20 -31.23 6.47 7.73
N ALA A 21 -31.66 7.58 7.13
CA ALA A 21 -33.07 7.77 6.75
C ALA A 21 -33.58 6.70 5.77
N GLY A 22 -32.73 6.29 4.81
CA GLY A 22 -33.03 5.20 3.88
C GLY A 22 -33.09 3.83 4.56
N GLN A 23 -32.16 3.56 5.48
CA GLN A 23 -32.15 2.33 6.26
C GLN A 23 -33.39 2.23 7.16
N MET A 24 -33.77 3.31 7.84
CA MET A 24 -34.96 3.37 8.69
C MET A 24 -36.27 3.21 7.91
N ALA A 25 -36.32 3.67 6.65
CA ALA A 25 -37.49 3.47 5.80
C ALA A 25 -37.78 1.98 5.52
N VAL A 26 -36.74 1.13 5.53
CA VAL A 26 -36.85 -0.30 5.22
C VAL A 26 -36.84 -1.17 6.50
N LEU A 27 -35.89 -0.93 7.40
CA LEU A 27 -35.65 -1.74 8.59
C LEU A 27 -36.20 -1.14 9.89
N GLY A 28 -36.86 0.03 9.85
CA GLY A 28 -37.32 0.72 11.06
C GLY A 28 -38.34 -0.05 11.90
N ARG A 29 -39.06 -1.02 11.32
CA ARG A 29 -39.99 -1.91 12.05
C ARG A 29 -39.36 -3.25 12.48
N SER A 30 -38.09 -3.46 12.20
CA SER A 30 -37.35 -4.68 12.54
C SER A 30 -36.76 -4.61 13.96
N ARG A 31 -36.16 -5.72 14.43
CA ARG A 31 -35.48 -5.78 15.74
C ARG A 31 -34.26 -4.85 15.84
N VAL A 32 -33.69 -4.43 14.71
CA VAL A 32 -32.55 -3.47 14.67
C VAL A 32 -32.99 -2.03 14.43
N GLY A 33 -34.29 -1.78 14.24
CA GLY A 33 -34.82 -0.43 14.07
C GLY A 33 -34.44 0.53 15.20
N PRO A 34 -34.54 0.15 16.50
CA PRO A 34 -34.13 1.01 17.61
C PRO A 34 -32.63 1.37 17.58
N LEU A 35 -31.77 0.43 17.21
CA LEU A 35 -30.32 0.64 17.12
C LEU A 35 -29.97 1.62 15.99
N ILE A 36 -30.55 1.41 14.80
CA ILE A 36 -30.37 2.32 13.66
C ILE A 36 -30.91 3.71 13.99
N GLN A 37 -32.00 3.80 14.76
CA GLN A 37 -32.58 5.06 15.22
C GLN A 37 -31.63 5.80 16.17
N GLU A 38 -30.95 5.10 17.08
CA GLU A 38 -29.98 5.68 18.02
C GLU A 38 -28.78 6.29 17.27
N MET A 39 -28.14 5.53 16.38
CA MET A 39 -27.04 6.02 15.54
C MET A 39 -27.51 7.18 14.64
N TRP A 40 -28.73 7.10 14.09
CA TRP A 40 -29.27 8.19 13.28
C TRP A 40 -29.53 9.47 14.10
N ASP A 41 -29.86 9.35 15.37
CA ASP A 41 -30.07 10.49 16.25
C ASP A 41 -28.73 11.14 16.66
N GLN A 42 -27.64 10.39 16.72
CA GLN A 42 -26.27 10.92 16.84
C GLN A 42 -25.87 11.70 15.58
N GLU A 43 -26.06 11.09 14.40
CA GLU A 43 -25.78 11.70 13.10
C GLU A 43 -26.55 13.03 12.86
N LYS A 44 -27.79 13.13 13.35
CA LYS A 44 -28.55 14.40 13.29
C LYS A 44 -27.86 15.51 14.08
N LYS A 45 -27.28 15.19 15.24
CA LYS A 45 -26.53 16.17 16.05
C LYS A 45 -25.27 16.61 15.33
N HIS A 46 -24.56 15.70 14.66
CA HIS A 46 -23.38 16.05 13.87
C HIS A 46 -23.73 17.05 12.76
N LEU A 47 -24.77 16.73 11.99
CA LEU A 47 -25.26 17.61 10.92
C LEU A 47 -25.75 18.97 11.45
N GLU A 48 -26.49 19.00 12.56
CA GLU A 48 -26.90 20.25 13.21
C GLU A 48 -25.69 21.09 13.62
N LYS A 49 -24.66 20.46 14.21
CA LYS A 49 -23.46 21.17 14.64
C LYS A 49 -22.68 21.76 13.47
N PHE A 50 -22.55 21.03 12.36
CA PHE A 50 -21.89 21.60 11.17
C PHE A 50 -22.71 22.69 10.49
N ASN A 51 -24.04 22.67 10.61
CA ASN A 51 -24.88 23.78 10.13
C ASN A 51 -24.59 25.06 10.93
N GLU A 52 -24.43 24.97 12.26
CA GLU A 52 -24.01 26.09 13.11
C GLU A 52 -22.64 26.61 12.68
N ILE A 53 -21.65 25.72 12.57
CA ILE A 53 -20.27 26.09 12.23
C ILE A 53 -20.19 26.73 10.83
N LEU A 54 -20.94 26.22 9.85
CA LEU A 54 -21.03 26.82 8.51
C LEU A 54 -21.62 28.24 8.56
N ALA A 55 -22.68 28.44 9.36
CA ALA A 55 -23.33 29.74 9.51
C ALA A 55 -22.39 30.77 10.17
N GLU A 56 -21.72 30.38 11.24
CA GLU A 56 -20.73 31.20 11.96
C GLU A 56 -19.57 31.63 11.06
N ASN A 57 -19.06 30.70 10.25
CA ASN A 57 -17.95 30.94 9.34
C ASN A 57 -18.38 31.56 7.99
N ARG A 58 -19.68 31.82 7.79
CA ARG A 58 -20.28 32.33 6.53
C ARG A 58 -19.92 31.50 5.30
N VAL A 59 -19.77 30.19 5.49
CA VAL A 59 -19.41 29.25 4.42
C VAL A 59 -20.68 28.70 3.80
N ARG A 60 -20.80 28.79 2.48
CA ARG A 60 -21.95 28.22 1.76
C ARG A 60 -21.81 26.70 1.65
N PRO A 61 -22.88 25.92 1.91
CA PRO A 61 -22.88 24.49 1.65
C PRO A 61 -22.62 24.14 0.17
N THR A 62 -22.34 22.88 -0.12
CA THR A 62 -22.09 22.43 -1.50
C THR A 62 -23.34 22.55 -2.38
N ALA A 63 -23.15 22.94 -3.64
CA ALA A 63 -24.25 22.99 -4.62
C ALA A 63 -24.81 21.58 -4.96
N LEU A 64 -24.07 20.52 -4.62
CA LEU A 64 -24.43 19.13 -4.88
C LEU A 64 -25.33 18.50 -3.80
N LEU A 65 -25.76 19.24 -2.77
CA LEU A 65 -26.63 18.70 -1.70
C LEU A 65 -27.90 17.99 -2.21
N PRO A 66 -28.62 18.48 -3.24
CA PRO A 66 -29.77 17.77 -3.77
C PRO A 66 -29.44 16.38 -4.33
N LEU A 67 -28.22 16.20 -4.87
CA LEU A 67 -27.74 14.91 -5.36
C LEU A 67 -27.44 13.97 -4.18
N TRP A 68 -26.79 14.48 -3.13
CA TRP A 68 -26.49 13.71 -1.91
C TRP A 68 -27.75 13.25 -1.20
N ASN A 69 -28.80 14.08 -1.19
CA ASN A 69 -30.11 13.72 -0.65
C ASN A 69 -30.66 12.43 -1.27
N ILE A 70 -30.66 12.38 -2.60
CA ILE A 70 -31.22 11.25 -3.36
C ILE A 70 -30.29 10.04 -3.27
N ALA A 71 -28.98 10.25 -3.46
CA ALA A 71 -27.98 9.18 -3.49
C ALA A 71 -27.82 8.50 -2.13
N GLY A 72 -27.74 9.27 -1.04
CA GLY A 72 -27.64 8.73 0.32
C GLY A 72 -28.86 7.91 0.69
N PHE A 73 -30.07 8.43 0.45
CA PHE A 73 -31.31 7.70 0.71
C PHE A 73 -31.41 6.41 -0.10
N ALA A 74 -31.10 6.46 -1.40
CA ALA A 74 -31.14 5.29 -2.27
C ALA A 74 -30.13 4.22 -1.83
N LEU A 75 -28.92 4.63 -1.43
CA LEU A 75 -27.91 3.73 -0.92
C LEU A 75 -28.38 3.04 0.36
N GLY A 76 -28.80 3.81 1.37
CA GLY A 76 -29.27 3.27 2.65
C GLY A 76 -30.50 2.36 2.53
N ALA A 77 -31.46 2.73 1.68
CA ALA A 77 -32.61 1.88 1.40
C ALA A 77 -32.19 0.59 0.69
N SER A 78 -31.28 0.66 -0.29
CA SER A 78 -30.81 -0.51 -1.03
C SER A 78 -30.00 -1.48 -0.16
N SER A 79 -29.18 -0.98 0.75
CA SER A 79 -28.41 -1.80 1.69
C SER A 79 -29.33 -2.46 2.72
N ALA A 80 -30.34 -1.74 3.19
CA ALA A 80 -31.32 -2.26 4.14
C ALA A 80 -32.27 -3.30 3.52
N LEU A 81 -32.51 -3.24 2.21
CA LEU A 81 -33.22 -4.31 1.48
C LEU A 81 -32.44 -5.64 1.45
N LEU A 82 -31.11 -5.60 1.64
CA LEU A 82 -30.28 -6.81 1.74
C LEU A 82 -30.30 -7.43 3.15
N GLY A 83 -31.05 -6.85 4.09
CA GLY A 83 -31.15 -7.33 5.47
C GLY A 83 -30.35 -6.47 6.46
N LYS A 84 -30.34 -6.91 7.73
CA LYS A 84 -29.62 -6.26 8.81
C LYS A 84 -28.13 -6.15 8.48
N GLU A 85 -27.57 -7.26 8.01
CA GLU A 85 -26.15 -7.43 7.70
C GLU A 85 -25.73 -6.47 6.59
N GLY A 86 -26.56 -6.31 5.56
CA GLY A 86 -26.33 -5.35 4.47
C GLY A 86 -26.40 -3.89 4.92
N ALA A 87 -27.33 -3.55 5.81
CA ALA A 87 -27.40 -2.21 6.40
C ALA A 87 -26.15 -1.91 7.24
N MET A 88 -25.76 -2.83 8.13
CA MET A 88 -24.58 -2.67 8.99
C MET A 88 -23.29 -2.59 8.16
N ALA A 89 -23.16 -3.38 7.09
CA ALA A 89 -22.02 -3.29 6.18
C ALA A 89 -21.93 -1.95 5.44
N CYS A 90 -23.08 -1.33 5.12
CA CYS A 90 -23.11 0.01 4.55
C CYS A 90 -22.69 1.07 5.59
N THR A 91 -23.15 0.93 6.83
CA THR A 91 -22.75 1.80 7.95
C THR A 91 -21.24 1.73 8.15
N VAL A 92 -20.67 0.54 8.38
CA VAL A 92 -19.21 0.32 8.52
C VAL A 92 -18.40 1.01 7.40
N ALA A 93 -18.80 0.82 6.14
CA ALA A 93 -18.07 1.39 5.01
C ALA A 93 -18.16 2.92 4.91
N VAL A 94 -19.25 3.52 5.40
CA VAL A 94 -19.43 4.98 5.44
C VAL A 94 -18.64 5.57 6.59
N GLU A 95 -18.78 5.00 7.80
CA GLU A 95 -18.13 5.51 9.00
C GLU A 95 -16.61 5.37 8.95
N GLU A 96 -16.08 4.31 8.32
CA GLU A 96 -14.64 4.18 8.04
C GLU A 96 -14.16 5.35 7.16
N SER A 97 -14.93 5.69 6.11
CA SER A 97 -14.57 6.78 5.20
C SER A 97 -14.67 8.16 5.86
N ILE A 98 -15.64 8.37 6.76
CA ILE A 98 -15.80 9.64 7.51
C ILE A 98 -14.69 9.75 8.56
N SER A 99 -14.42 8.68 9.31
CA SER A 99 -13.33 8.60 10.30
C SER A 99 -11.94 8.84 9.68
N GLU A 100 -11.66 8.27 8.51
CA GLU A 100 -10.43 8.56 7.75
C GLU A 100 -10.34 10.04 7.36
N HIS A 101 -11.48 10.65 7.00
CA HIS A 101 -11.56 12.07 6.66
C HIS A 101 -11.23 12.95 7.86
N TYR A 102 -11.87 12.72 9.00
CA TYR A 102 -11.62 13.47 10.24
C TYR A 102 -10.18 13.33 10.72
N ASN A 103 -9.62 12.12 10.72
CA ASN A 103 -8.21 11.92 11.07
C ASN A 103 -7.26 12.70 10.15
N SER A 104 -7.57 12.78 8.86
CA SER A 104 -6.79 13.58 7.91
C SER A 104 -6.91 15.08 8.18
N GLN A 105 -8.08 15.55 8.58
CA GLN A 105 -8.34 16.95 8.89
C GLN A 105 -7.73 17.40 10.21
N ILE A 106 -7.83 16.59 11.28
CA ILE A 106 -7.18 16.84 12.57
C ILE A 106 -5.69 17.07 12.35
N ARG A 107 -5.03 16.18 11.60
CA ARG A 107 -3.60 16.33 11.24
C ARG A 107 -3.33 17.63 10.49
N ALA A 108 -4.13 17.94 9.47
CA ALA A 108 -3.95 19.14 8.66
C ALA A 108 -4.21 20.46 9.43
N LEU A 109 -5.10 20.46 10.42
CA LEU A 109 -5.41 21.60 11.27
C LEU A 109 -4.34 21.77 12.37
N MET A 110 -3.89 20.68 13.00
CA MET A 110 -2.80 20.68 14.00
C MET A 110 -1.46 21.15 13.41
N GLU A 111 -1.13 20.78 12.17
CA GLU A 111 0.13 21.16 11.51
C GLU A 111 0.22 22.65 11.15
N LYS A 112 -0.92 23.34 11.03
CA LYS A 112 -0.94 24.75 10.60
C LYS A 112 -0.92 25.72 11.74
N ASP A 113 -1.87 25.59 12.66
CA ASP A 113 -2.08 26.55 13.75
C ASP A 113 -3.03 25.94 14.80
N PRO A 114 -2.50 25.20 15.78
CA PRO A 114 -3.34 24.45 16.73
C PRO A 114 -4.16 25.37 17.66
N GLU A 115 -3.67 26.57 17.98
CA GLU A 115 -4.36 27.49 18.89
C GLU A 115 -5.60 28.12 18.25
N ARG A 116 -5.56 28.38 16.93
CA ARG A 116 -6.64 29.02 16.20
C ARG A 116 -7.88 28.14 15.98
N TYR A 117 -7.70 26.82 15.92
CA TYR A 117 -8.76 25.87 15.56
C TYR A 117 -9.11 24.91 16.70
N ILE A 118 -8.75 25.22 17.95
CA ILE A 118 -8.91 24.31 19.09
C ILE A 118 -10.36 23.86 19.29
N GLU A 119 -11.34 24.76 19.11
CA GLU A 119 -12.76 24.44 19.22
C GLU A 119 -13.22 23.49 18.10
N LEU A 120 -12.81 23.74 16.85
CA LEU A 120 -13.14 22.88 15.71
C LEU A 120 -12.44 21.52 15.80
N LEU A 121 -11.20 21.48 16.30
CA LEU A 121 -10.45 20.24 16.53
C LEU A 121 -11.14 19.35 17.56
N ASN A 122 -11.68 19.95 18.64
CA ASN A 122 -12.43 19.19 19.64
C ASN A 122 -13.72 18.61 19.06
N VAL A 123 -14.48 19.39 18.29
CA VAL A 123 -15.70 18.91 17.62
C VAL A 123 -15.40 17.78 16.63
N ILE A 124 -14.38 17.95 15.77
CA ILE A 124 -14.00 16.91 14.80
C ILE A 124 -13.49 15.64 15.51
N LYS A 125 -12.81 15.79 16.65
CA LYS A 125 -12.33 14.66 17.45
C LYS A 125 -13.49 13.90 18.09
N GLU A 126 -14.45 14.60 18.67
CA GLU A 126 -15.68 14.03 19.23
C GLU A 126 -16.43 13.23 18.15
N PHE A 127 -16.71 13.85 16.99
CA PHE A 127 -17.44 13.16 15.91
C PHE A 127 -16.68 11.98 15.32
N ARG A 128 -15.35 12.07 15.23
CA ARG A 128 -14.54 10.91 14.84
C ARG A 128 -14.71 9.75 15.81
N ASP A 129 -14.70 10.03 17.11
CA ASP A 129 -14.82 8.98 18.12
C ASP A 129 -16.24 8.37 18.08
N ASP A 130 -17.27 9.19 17.84
CA ASP A 130 -18.66 8.74 17.62
C ASP A 130 -18.79 7.87 16.35
N GLU A 131 -18.15 8.26 15.22
CA GLU A 131 -18.16 7.45 13.99
C GLU A 131 -17.42 6.11 14.16
N MET A 132 -16.37 6.08 14.96
CA MET A 132 -15.69 4.82 15.31
C MET A 132 -16.61 3.91 16.15
N GLU A 133 -17.40 4.47 17.05
CA GLU A 133 -18.40 3.71 17.80
C GLU A 133 -19.50 3.16 16.88
N HIS A 134 -20.00 3.95 15.93
CA HIS A 134 -20.95 3.50 14.91
C HIS A 134 -20.36 2.37 14.04
N HIS A 135 -19.09 2.49 13.64
CA HIS A 135 -18.35 1.47 12.89
C HIS A 135 -18.28 0.15 13.68
N ASP A 136 -17.84 0.20 14.94
CA ASP A 136 -17.67 -0.97 15.79
C ASP A 136 -19.01 -1.63 16.12
N THR A 137 -20.05 -0.82 16.30
CA THR A 137 -21.44 -1.29 16.42
C THR A 137 -21.88 -2.04 15.16
N GLY A 138 -21.57 -1.51 13.98
CA GLY A 138 -21.85 -2.19 12.72
C GLY A 138 -21.18 -3.56 12.61
N LEU A 139 -19.91 -3.68 13.03
CA LEU A 139 -19.19 -4.95 13.07
C LEU A 139 -19.80 -5.95 14.07
N ALA A 140 -20.12 -5.48 15.28
CA ALA A 140 -20.76 -6.29 16.32
C ALA A 140 -22.15 -6.82 15.91
N HIS A 141 -22.80 -6.16 14.94
CA HIS A 141 -24.10 -6.53 14.41
C HIS A 141 -24.03 -7.27 13.06
N ASP A 142 -22.98 -8.08 12.87
CA ASP A 142 -22.83 -9.07 11.79
C ASP A 142 -22.65 -8.48 10.37
N ALA A 143 -22.12 -7.25 10.25
CA ALA A 143 -21.79 -6.64 8.95
C ALA A 143 -20.94 -7.54 8.05
N GLU A 144 -20.07 -8.35 8.65
CA GLU A 144 -19.17 -9.29 7.97
C GLU A 144 -19.91 -10.47 7.30
N THR A 145 -21.10 -10.80 7.78
CA THR A 145 -21.86 -11.96 7.29
C THR A 145 -22.76 -11.65 6.09
N ALA A 146 -22.84 -10.37 5.69
CA ALA A 146 -23.65 -9.91 4.55
C ALA A 146 -23.27 -10.57 3.20
N PHE A 147 -22.08 -11.17 3.11
CA PHE A 147 -21.60 -11.86 1.91
C PHE A 147 -21.05 -13.25 2.28
N PRO A 148 -21.42 -14.33 1.55
CA PRO A 148 -20.96 -15.68 1.87
C PRO A 148 -19.44 -15.82 1.79
N SER A 149 -18.92 -16.70 2.64
CA SER A 149 -17.52 -16.97 3.03
C SER A 149 -16.52 -17.37 1.92
N SER A 150 -16.84 -17.08 0.66
CA SER A 150 -15.92 -17.08 -0.47
C SER A 150 -15.53 -15.68 -0.96
N CYS A 151 -16.08 -14.60 -0.39
CA CYS A 151 -15.56 -13.24 -0.58
C CYS A 151 -14.89 -12.77 0.70
N HIS A 152 -13.56 -12.72 0.72
CA HIS A 152 -12.84 -12.01 1.77
C HIS A 152 -13.38 -10.58 1.87
N ILE A 153 -13.88 -10.23 3.06
CA ILE A 153 -14.56 -8.97 3.39
C ILE A 153 -13.77 -7.74 2.92
N ASN A 154 -12.44 -7.77 2.98
CA ASN A 154 -11.56 -6.69 2.48
C ASN A 154 -11.58 -6.45 0.96
N VAL A 155 -12.07 -7.41 0.16
CA VAL A 155 -12.09 -7.33 -1.31
C VAL A 155 -13.49 -6.97 -1.83
N CYS A 156 -14.56 -7.46 -1.19
CA CYS A 156 -15.93 -7.18 -1.64
C CYS A 156 -16.45 -5.79 -1.20
N THR A 157 -16.19 -5.33 0.03
CA THR A 157 -16.61 -3.98 0.46
C THR A 157 -15.89 -2.90 -0.35
N ARG A 158 -14.58 -3.08 -0.62
CA ARG A 158 -13.79 -2.20 -1.49
C ARG A 158 -14.19 -2.24 -2.97
N SER A 159 -14.81 -3.31 -3.46
CA SER A 159 -15.12 -3.49 -4.90
C SER A 159 -16.58 -3.20 -5.27
N VAL A 160 -17.53 -3.51 -4.39
CA VAL A 160 -18.98 -3.39 -4.69
C VAL A 160 -19.46 -1.95 -4.48
N LEU A 161 -18.97 -1.23 -3.45
CA LEU A 161 -19.29 0.19 -3.24
C LEU A 161 -18.51 1.15 -4.16
N ARG A 162 -17.26 0.80 -4.56
CA ARG A 162 -16.51 1.59 -5.55
C ARG A 162 -17.09 1.52 -6.97
N ARG A 163 -17.78 0.44 -7.35
CA ARG A 163 -18.22 0.26 -8.75
C ARG A 163 -19.51 0.98 -9.13
N ARG A 164 -20.32 1.48 -8.18
CA ARG A 164 -21.56 2.21 -8.54
C ARG A 164 -21.80 3.57 -7.91
N LEU A 165 -21.13 3.97 -6.81
CA LEU A 165 -21.27 5.34 -6.28
C LEU A 165 -20.19 6.32 -6.78
N VAL A 166 -19.01 5.82 -7.18
CA VAL A 166 -17.87 6.68 -7.57
C VAL A 166 -18.02 7.29 -8.97
N LEU A 167 -19.01 6.87 -9.76
CA LEU A 167 -19.21 7.37 -11.13
C LEU A 167 -19.83 8.78 -11.23
N LEU A 168 -20.27 9.40 -10.13
CA LEU A 168 -20.88 10.75 -10.19
C LEU A 168 -20.20 11.82 -9.33
N GLN A 169 -19.18 11.48 -8.52
CA GLN A 169 -18.41 12.46 -7.75
C GLN A 169 -17.00 12.75 -8.32
N GLN A 170 -16.60 12.02 -9.36
CA GLN A 170 -15.28 12.11 -9.99
C GLN A 170 -15.01 13.38 -10.83
N ARG A 171 -15.92 14.37 -10.84
CA ARG A 171 -15.62 15.65 -11.52
C ARG A 171 -14.85 16.67 -10.70
N ASP A 172 -14.65 16.47 -9.39
CA ASP A 172 -13.84 17.40 -8.58
C ASP A 172 -12.81 16.76 -7.62
N LEU A 173 -12.75 15.43 -7.54
CA LEU A 173 -11.68 14.72 -6.81
C LEU A 173 -10.48 14.45 -7.71
N ARG A 174 -9.64 15.47 -7.86
CA ARG A 174 -8.21 15.21 -8.08
C ARG A 174 -7.73 14.37 -6.90
N PHE A 175 -7.44 13.09 -7.13
CA PHE A 175 -6.48 12.34 -6.30
C PHE A 175 -5.18 13.15 -6.30
N GLN A 176 -5.04 14.04 -5.32
CA GLN A 176 -3.77 14.65 -5.01
C GLN A 176 -2.93 13.54 -4.40
N VAL A 177 -1.98 13.03 -5.19
CA VAL A 177 -0.65 12.78 -4.66
C VAL A 177 -0.32 14.00 -3.79
N PRO A 178 -0.03 13.84 -2.49
CA PRO A 178 0.05 14.94 -1.54
C PRO A 178 0.83 16.12 -2.14
N LYS A 179 0.19 17.30 -2.22
CA LYS A 179 0.89 18.55 -2.51
C LYS A 179 1.44 19.07 -1.19
N TYR A 180 2.66 18.67 -0.86
CA TYR A 180 3.40 19.25 0.27
C TYR A 180 4.17 20.50 -0.19
N PRO A 181 4.08 21.65 0.50
CA PRO A 181 4.80 22.88 0.14
C PRO A 181 6.34 22.79 0.27
N ALA A 182 6.88 21.68 0.76
CA ALA A 182 8.32 21.43 0.89
C ALA A 182 8.87 20.40 -0.13
N THR A 183 8.10 20.08 -1.19
CA THR A 183 8.49 19.09 -2.23
C THR A 183 9.11 19.70 -3.49
N ASP A 184 9.52 20.97 -3.45
CA ASP A 184 9.71 21.77 -4.67
C ASP A 184 11.03 21.58 -5.45
N GLU A 185 11.98 20.74 -5.00
CA GLU A 185 13.29 20.64 -5.66
C GLU A 185 13.63 19.32 -6.35
N LEU A 186 12.74 18.33 -6.32
CA LEU A 186 13.17 16.94 -6.55
C LEU A 186 12.23 16.10 -7.38
N ILE A 187 10.94 16.23 -7.07
CA ILE A 187 9.89 15.68 -7.89
C ILE A 187 9.21 16.86 -8.58
N ARG A 188 9.96 17.55 -9.46
CA ARG A 188 9.37 18.31 -10.57
C ARG A 188 8.74 17.37 -11.62
N LEU A 189 8.16 16.23 -11.21
CA LEU A 189 7.11 15.59 -12.00
C LEU A 189 5.93 16.55 -11.91
N ALA A 190 5.78 17.40 -12.93
CA ALA A 190 4.63 18.28 -13.09
C ALA A 190 3.38 17.53 -12.59
N PRO A 191 2.65 18.02 -11.56
CA PRO A 191 1.61 17.23 -10.89
C PRO A 191 0.53 16.70 -11.85
N ASN A 192 0.38 17.34 -13.02
CA ASN A 192 -0.53 16.94 -14.10
C ASN A 192 -0.02 15.73 -14.95
N LYS A 193 1.21 15.27 -14.75
CA LYS A 193 1.88 14.20 -15.53
C LYS A 193 2.07 12.89 -14.75
N LYS A 194 1.63 12.81 -13.49
CA LYS A 194 1.65 11.56 -12.71
C LYS A 194 0.57 10.60 -13.22
N ARG A 195 0.88 9.30 -13.28
CA ARG A 195 -0.04 8.23 -13.70
C ARG A 195 0.09 7.07 -12.73
N PHE A 196 -1.03 6.60 -12.20
CA PHE A 196 -1.09 5.44 -11.33
C PHE A 196 -1.69 4.28 -12.12
N ILE A 197 -1.01 3.13 -12.13
CA ILE A 197 -1.49 1.90 -12.77
C ILE A 197 -1.85 0.94 -11.65
N PRO A 198 -3.15 0.67 -11.40
CA PRO A 198 -3.56 -0.29 -10.39
C PRO A 198 -3.03 -1.69 -10.71
N TYR A 199 -2.56 -2.40 -9.70
CA TYR A 199 -2.18 -3.81 -9.83
C TYR A 199 -3.43 -4.69 -9.81
N CYS A 200 -3.85 -5.18 -10.97
CA CYS A 200 -5.04 -6.03 -11.13
C CYS A 200 -4.76 -7.37 -11.81
N SER A 201 -3.49 -7.68 -12.07
CA SER A 201 -3.08 -8.86 -12.84
C SER A 201 -2.58 -10.02 -11.99
N SER A 202 -2.23 -9.81 -10.72
CA SER A 202 -1.78 -10.88 -9.80
C SER A 202 -0.59 -11.73 -10.30
N ASP A 203 0.25 -11.17 -11.17
CA ASP A 203 1.35 -11.83 -11.88
C ASP A 203 2.71 -11.12 -11.75
N VAL A 204 2.84 -10.23 -10.77
CA VAL A 204 4.06 -9.42 -10.53
C VAL A 204 4.48 -8.66 -11.79
N TRP A 205 3.50 -8.21 -12.59
CA TRP A 205 3.71 -7.49 -13.84
C TRP A 205 4.46 -8.29 -14.93
N SER A 206 4.43 -9.62 -14.85
CA SER A 206 5.14 -10.51 -15.78
C SER A 206 4.24 -11.15 -16.83
N GLY A 207 2.93 -11.30 -16.56
CA GLY A 207 2.03 -12.11 -17.40
C GLY A 207 1.72 -11.50 -18.76
N THR A 208 1.43 -12.39 -19.72
CA THR A 208 1.16 -12.04 -21.13
C THR A 208 -0.07 -12.70 -21.74
N GLY A 209 -0.90 -13.39 -20.97
CA GLY A 209 -2.03 -14.13 -21.54
C GLY A 209 -2.98 -14.77 -20.52
N PRO A 210 -3.95 -15.55 -21.01
CA PRO A 210 -4.85 -16.32 -20.16
C PRO A 210 -4.07 -17.40 -19.40
N ALA A 211 -4.57 -17.79 -18.23
CA ALA A 211 -4.06 -18.96 -17.53
C ALA A 211 -4.15 -20.20 -18.44
N PRO A 212 -3.16 -21.12 -18.44
CA PRO A 212 -3.28 -22.37 -19.18
C PRO A 212 -4.42 -23.23 -18.63
N THR A 213 -5.24 -23.79 -19.52
CA THR A 213 -6.29 -24.74 -19.14
C THR A 213 -5.67 -25.95 -18.43
N PRO A 214 -6.17 -26.35 -17.23
CA PRO A 214 -5.61 -27.49 -16.53
C PRO A 214 -5.74 -28.77 -17.37
N PRO A 215 -4.75 -29.69 -17.31
CA PRO A 215 -4.84 -30.95 -18.03
C PRO A 215 -6.07 -31.74 -17.58
N PRO A 216 -6.76 -32.45 -18.49
CA PRO A 216 -7.90 -33.26 -18.12
C PRO A 216 -7.48 -34.30 -17.07
N ARG A 217 -8.16 -34.31 -15.91
CA ARG A 217 -7.93 -35.33 -14.87
C ARG A 217 -8.16 -36.71 -15.48
N PRO A 218 -7.36 -37.73 -15.12
CA PRO A 218 -7.60 -39.10 -15.59
C PRO A 218 -9.01 -39.54 -15.21
N ARG A 219 -9.72 -40.05 -16.22
CA ARG A 219 -11.14 -40.43 -16.19
C ARG A 219 -11.50 -41.27 -14.96
N GLN A 220 -12.26 -40.71 -14.04
CA GLN A 220 -13.18 -41.46 -13.20
C GLN A 220 -14.61 -41.07 -13.59
N GLY A 221 -15.35 -42.02 -14.18
CA GLY A 221 -16.79 -41.94 -14.37
C GLY A 221 -17.25 -41.06 -15.54
N ARG A 222 -17.71 -41.71 -16.61
CA ARG A 222 -18.52 -41.08 -17.68
C ARG A 222 -19.89 -40.73 -17.11
N GLU A 223 -20.07 -39.54 -16.55
CA GLU A 223 -21.37 -38.86 -16.36
C GLU A 223 -21.15 -37.56 -15.58
N LYS A 224 -20.67 -36.50 -16.26
CA LYS A 224 -20.79 -35.06 -15.89
C LYS A 224 -19.91 -34.12 -16.74
N GLU A 225 -19.57 -34.49 -17.98
CA GLU A 225 -18.70 -33.64 -18.83
C GLU A 225 -19.42 -32.44 -19.48
N ARG A 226 -20.76 -32.36 -19.46
CA ARG A 226 -21.49 -31.27 -20.16
C ARG A 226 -21.82 -30.03 -19.33
N GLU A 227 -21.78 -30.08 -18.00
CA GLU A 227 -22.18 -28.91 -17.17
C GLU A 227 -21.01 -28.20 -16.48
N ARG A 228 -19.81 -28.79 -16.43
CA ARG A 228 -18.67 -28.21 -15.68
C ARG A 228 -17.75 -27.29 -16.51
N SER A 229 -17.90 -27.28 -17.83
CA SER A 229 -17.08 -26.45 -18.74
C SER A 229 -17.49 -24.98 -18.80
N ALA A 230 -18.64 -24.60 -18.22
CA ALA A 230 -19.16 -23.23 -18.29
C ALA A 230 -18.74 -22.32 -17.12
N ASN A 231 -18.16 -22.88 -16.04
CA ASN A 231 -17.93 -22.18 -14.77
C ASN A 231 -16.49 -22.26 -14.24
N ALA A 232 -15.49 -22.40 -15.11
CA ALA A 232 -14.12 -22.06 -14.73
C ALA A 232 -13.91 -20.59 -15.11
N THR A 233 -14.04 -19.67 -14.16
CA THR A 233 -13.56 -18.29 -14.34
C THR A 233 -12.05 -18.36 -14.56
N GLU A 234 -11.64 -18.34 -15.82
CA GLU A 234 -10.25 -18.41 -16.23
C GLU A 234 -9.60 -17.05 -15.95
N TYR A 235 -8.74 -17.00 -14.92
CA TYR A 235 -7.97 -15.79 -14.63
C TYR A 235 -7.07 -15.45 -15.82
N THR A 236 -6.88 -14.15 -16.04
CA THR A 236 -6.04 -13.64 -17.12
C THR A 236 -4.91 -12.82 -16.52
N PHE A 237 -3.67 -13.17 -16.85
CA PHE A 237 -2.45 -12.60 -16.29
C PHE A 237 -1.77 -11.76 -17.36
N MET A 238 -1.96 -10.44 -17.32
CA MET A 238 -1.57 -9.52 -18.39
C MET A 238 -0.75 -8.32 -17.90
N GLY A 239 -0.11 -8.41 -16.74
CA GLY A 239 0.58 -7.28 -16.11
C GLY A 239 1.63 -6.63 -17.02
N SER A 240 2.43 -7.42 -17.75
CA SER A 240 3.42 -6.84 -18.69
C SER A 240 2.74 -6.15 -19.87
N LEU A 241 1.63 -6.72 -20.36
CA LEU A 241 0.84 -6.13 -21.45
C LEU A 241 0.12 -4.85 -21.00
N ILE A 242 -0.38 -4.80 -19.77
CA ILE A 242 -1.01 -3.60 -19.20
C ILE A 242 -0.01 -2.43 -19.24
N ILE A 243 1.23 -2.64 -18.79
CA ILE A 243 2.28 -1.61 -18.85
C ILE A 243 2.49 -1.16 -20.31
N ARG A 244 2.62 -2.11 -21.23
CA ARG A 244 2.83 -1.82 -22.66
C ARG A 244 1.70 -0.99 -23.26
N GLU A 245 0.44 -1.34 -22.98
CA GLU A 245 -0.71 -0.61 -23.52
C GLU A 245 -0.87 0.76 -22.85
N VAL A 246 -0.60 0.89 -21.55
CA VAL A 246 -0.59 2.20 -20.86
C VAL A 246 0.44 3.15 -21.50
N ILE A 247 1.64 2.67 -21.84
CA ILE A 247 2.64 3.51 -22.52
C ILE A 247 2.13 3.99 -23.89
N LYS A 248 1.42 3.14 -24.64
CA LYS A 248 0.79 3.54 -25.91
C LYS A 248 -0.29 4.60 -25.70
N ASP A 249 -1.15 4.43 -24.70
CA ASP A 249 -2.21 5.38 -24.37
C ASP A 249 -1.68 6.75 -23.91
N LEU A 250 -0.43 6.80 -23.45
CA LEU A 250 0.24 8.03 -23.06
C LEU A 250 0.89 8.77 -24.24
N ILE A 251 1.01 8.16 -25.41
CA ILE A 251 1.51 8.80 -26.65
C ILE A 251 0.71 10.08 -26.98
N PRO A 252 -0.62 10.03 -27.20
CA PRO A 252 -1.39 11.24 -27.51
C PRO A 252 -1.42 12.24 -26.34
N LYS A 253 -1.08 11.79 -25.12
CA LYS A 253 -1.03 12.63 -23.91
C LYS A 253 0.34 13.28 -23.68
N GLY A 254 1.26 13.13 -24.65
CA GLY A 254 2.51 13.87 -24.70
C GLY A 254 3.69 13.21 -23.99
N ILE A 255 3.70 11.88 -23.85
CA ILE A 255 4.87 11.17 -23.31
C ILE A 255 6.10 11.28 -24.23
N LYS A 256 5.91 11.45 -25.54
CA LYS A 256 7.01 11.60 -26.52
C LYS A 256 7.85 12.85 -26.27
N GLN A 257 7.26 13.92 -25.74
CA GLN A 257 7.98 15.17 -25.43
C GLN A 257 8.60 15.15 -24.02
N ALA A 258 8.49 14.05 -23.28
CA ALA A 258 9.12 13.92 -21.99
C ALA A 258 10.64 13.81 -22.16
N LYS A 259 11.41 14.52 -21.33
CA LYS A 259 12.87 14.35 -21.26
C LYS A 259 13.27 13.14 -20.43
N VAL A 260 12.45 12.82 -19.44
CA VAL A 260 12.65 11.71 -18.50
C VAL A 260 11.30 11.03 -18.28
N VAL A 261 11.29 9.70 -18.35
CA VAL A 261 10.16 8.86 -17.94
C VAL A 261 10.62 8.01 -16.76
N MET A 262 10.02 8.24 -15.60
CA MET A 262 10.31 7.48 -14.38
C MET A 262 9.27 6.37 -14.22
N LEU A 263 9.70 5.11 -14.24
CA LEU A 263 8.88 3.96 -13.90
C LEU A 263 9.11 3.62 -12.41
N SER A 264 8.11 3.87 -11.58
CA SER A 264 8.17 3.61 -10.14
C SER A 264 7.18 2.55 -9.71
N GLY A 265 7.55 1.70 -8.77
CA GLY A 265 6.65 0.71 -8.19
C GLY A 265 7.09 0.28 -6.79
N SER A 266 6.11 -0.08 -5.98
CA SER A 266 6.30 -0.55 -4.61
C SER A 266 5.93 -2.03 -4.48
N SER A 267 6.63 -2.79 -3.63
CA SER A 267 6.38 -4.22 -3.40
C SER A 267 6.50 -5.04 -4.71
N ALA A 268 5.52 -5.89 -5.04
CA ALA A 268 5.41 -6.55 -6.34
C ALA A 268 5.49 -5.59 -7.54
N GLY A 269 5.08 -4.32 -7.37
CA GLY A 269 5.27 -3.27 -8.36
C GLY A 269 6.74 -2.88 -8.56
N GLY A 270 7.54 -2.90 -7.50
CA GLY A 270 8.99 -2.65 -7.56
C GLY A 270 9.71 -3.75 -8.34
N THR A 271 9.39 -5.02 -8.07
CA THR A 271 9.85 -6.15 -8.91
C THR A 271 9.34 -6.00 -10.35
N GLY A 272 8.10 -5.55 -10.52
CA GLY A 272 7.54 -5.20 -11.83
C GLY A 272 8.34 -4.14 -12.60
N VAL A 273 8.89 -3.13 -11.92
CA VAL A 273 9.82 -2.15 -12.53
C VAL A 273 11.05 -2.86 -13.07
N LEU A 274 11.70 -3.70 -12.27
CA LEU A 274 12.89 -4.45 -12.68
C LEU A 274 12.60 -5.31 -13.93
N LEU A 275 11.45 -6.00 -13.95
CA LEU A 275 11.07 -6.90 -15.04
C LEU A 275 10.66 -6.18 -16.33
N ASN A 276 10.20 -4.93 -16.26
CA ASN A 276 9.60 -4.23 -17.41
C ASN A 276 10.39 -3.01 -17.90
N ILE A 277 11.35 -2.48 -17.13
CA ILE A 277 11.99 -1.20 -17.46
C ILE A 277 12.65 -1.19 -18.86
N GLU A 278 13.36 -2.26 -19.23
CA GLU A 278 14.01 -2.37 -20.54
C GLU A 278 12.99 -2.47 -21.68
N ARG A 279 11.84 -3.12 -21.46
CA ARG A 279 10.75 -3.16 -22.45
C ARG A 279 10.14 -1.78 -22.64
N VAL A 280 9.95 -1.04 -21.55
CA VAL A 280 9.43 0.34 -21.61
C VAL A 280 10.42 1.26 -22.34
N ALA A 281 11.73 1.12 -22.05
CA ALA A 281 12.78 1.85 -22.76
C ALA A 281 12.77 1.55 -24.26
N SER A 282 12.81 0.26 -24.63
CA SER A 282 12.76 -0.16 -26.04
C SER A 282 11.48 0.27 -26.74
N GLN A 283 10.33 0.18 -26.07
CA GLN A 283 9.05 0.62 -26.62
C GLN A 283 9.03 2.13 -26.87
N LEU A 284 9.54 2.94 -25.95
CA LEU A 284 9.61 4.41 -26.14
C LEU A 284 10.57 4.79 -27.27
N GLU A 285 11.71 4.10 -27.38
CA GLU A 285 12.67 4.27 -28.48
C GLU A 285 12.04 3.92 -29.85
N GLN A 286 11.37 2.76 -29.95
CA GLN A 286 10.65 2.34 -31.16
C GLN A 286 9.55 3.34 -31.58
N LEU A 287 8.97 4.03 -30.61
CA LEU A 287 7.97 5.07 -30.84
C LEU A 287 8.59 6.44 -31.17
N GLY A 288 9.91 6.55 -31.22
CA GLY A 288 10.65 7.79 -31.53
C GLY A 288 10.64 8.81 -30.38
N ALA A 289 10.56 8.37 -29.13
CA ALA A 289 10.73 9.24 -27.97
C ALA A 289 12.20 9.33 -27.58
N GLU A 290 12.71 10.55 -27.38
CA GLU A 290 14.08 10.81 -26.89
C GLU A 290 14.19 10.76 -25.35
N ALA A 291 13.14 10.28 -24.68
CA ALA A 291 13.05 10.31 -23.23
C ALA A 291 14.04 9.31 -22.60
N GLN A 292 14.78 9.76 -21.59
CA GLN A 292 15.56 8.83 -20.75
C GLN A 292 14.61 8.08 -19.81
N VAL A 293 14.56 6.75 -19.92
CA VAL A 293 13.81 5.91 -18.98
C VAL A 293 14.66 5.64 -17.74
N ARG A 294 14.04 5.78 -16.56
CA ARG A 294 14.66 5.56 -15.26
C ARG A 294 13.71 4.76 -14.37
N GLY A 295 14.24 3.99 -13.42
CA GLY A 295 13.42 3.19 -12.52
C GLY A 295 13.59 3.56 -11.05
N LEU A 296 12.49 3.51 -10.31
CA LEU A 296 12.46 3.63 -8.86
C LEU A 296 11.82 2.35 -8.29
N VAL A 297 12.63 1.53 -7.65
CA VAL A 297 12.24 0.22 -7.12
C VAL A 297 12.08 0.36 -5.62
N ASP A 298 10.86 0.32 -5.11
CA ASP A 298 10.56 0.41 -3.67
C ASP A 298 10.11 -0.93 -3.11
N SER A 299 10.79 -1.47 -2.10
CA SER A 299 10.47 -2.78 -1.48
C SER A 299 10.29 -3.93 -2.49
N GLY A 300 10.98 -3.88 -3.62
CA GLY A 300 10.89 -4.87 -4.71
C GLY A 300 12.13 -5.76 -4.84
N TRP A 301 13.07 -5.64 -3.91
CA TRP A 301 14.35 -6.33 -3.92
C TRP A 301 14.35 -7.47 -2.90
N PHE A 302 13.95 -8.65 -3.36
CA PHE A 302 13.93 -9.87 -2.56
C PHE A 302 15.21 -10.69 -2.73
N ILE A 303 15.48 -11.55 -1.76
CA ILE A 303 16.54 -12.57 -1.79
C ILE A 303 15.92 -13.97 -1.64
N GLU A 304 16.58 -14.99 -2.17
CA GLU A 304 16.10 -16.36 -2.10
C GLU A 304 16.16 -16.90 -0.67
N SER A 305 15.24 -17.82 -0.39
CA SER A 305 15.28 -18.60 0.84
C SER A 305 16.41 -19.61 0.78
N LYS A 306 17.15 -19.70 1.88
CA LYS A 306 18.13 -20.77 2.11
C LYS A 306 17.50 -22.00 2.79
N GLN A 307 16.22 -21.92 3.18
CA GLN A 307 15.53 -23.03 3.79
C GLN A 307 15.11 -24.03 2.72
N GLN A 308 15.67 -25.25 2.74
CA GLN A 308 15.18 -26.32 1.89
C GLN A 308 13.77 -26.74 2.34
N ARG A 309 12.74 -26.30 1.62
CA ARG A 309 11.35 -26.77 1.79
C ARG A 309 11.07 -27.92 0.81
N SER A 310 10.11 -28.77 1.15
CA SER A 310 9.77 -29.98 0.38
C SER A 310 9.42 -29.63 -1.09
N PRO A 311 9.91 -30.37 -2.09
CA PRO A 311 9.77 -30.04 -3.52
C PRO A 311 8.32 -30.08 -4.06
N ASN A 312 7.37 -30.58 -3.27
CA ASN A 312 5.96 -30.64 -3.63
C ASN A 312 5.18 -29.75 -2.67
N CYS A 313 4.95 -28.50 -3.05
CA CYS A 313 4.09 -27.58 -2.33
C CYS A 313 2.61 -28.03 -2.45
N PRO A 314 1.96 -28.52 -1.37
CA PRO A 314 0.52 -28.79 -1.40
C PRO A 314 -0.24 -27.45 -1.38
N GLU A 315 -1.45 -27.43 -1.94
CA GLU A 315 -2.31 -26.23 -2.13
C GLU A 315 -2.62 -25.43 -0.84
N THR A 316 -2.20 -25.90 0.34
CA THR A 316 -2.54 -25.36 1.65
C THR A 316 -1.33 -24.90 2.48
N VAL A 317 -0.58 -23.90 2.01
CA VAL A 317 0.19 -22.94 2.87
C VAL A 317 1.73 -23.12 3.03
N SER A 318 2.51 -23.79 2.15
CA SER A 318 3.99 -23.74 2.35
C SER A 318 4.88 -23.86 1.10
N CYS A 319 4.69 -23.01 0.09
CA CYS A 319 5.69 -22.89 -0.98
C CYS A 319 6.85 -22.02 -0.52
N SER A 320 8.09 -22.33 -0.93
CA SER A 320 9.17 -21.35 -0.85
C SER A 320 8.94 -20.21 -1.86
N PRO A 321 9.59 -19.05 -1.69
CA PRO A 321 9.53 -17.96 -2.67
C PRO A 321 9.94 -18.43 -4.08
N GLU A 322 10.98 -19.26 -4.19
CA GLU A 322 11.43 -19.79 -5.49
C GLU A 322 10.35 -20.64 -6.15
N ASP A 323 9.74 -21.55 -5.39
CA ASP A 323 8.75 -22.47 -5.93
C ASP A 323 7.45 -21.74 -6.28
N ALA A 324 7.05 -20.74 -5.49
CA ALA A 324 5.94 -19.86 -5.81
C ALA A 324 6.17 -19.12 -7.14
N ILE A 325 7.38 -18.60 -7.38
CA ILE A 325 7.72 -17.92 -8.64
C ILE A 325 7.79 -18.92 -9.79
N LYS A 326 8.36 -20.13 -9.60
CA LYS A 326 8.40 -21.17 -10.65
C LYS A 326 6.99 -21.59 -11.09
N ILE A 327 6.08 -21.80 -10.12
CA ILE A 327 4.68 -22.13 -10.38
C ILE A 327 3.99 -20.94 -11.06
N GLY A 328 4.15 -19.74 -10.50
CA GLY A 328 3.59 -18.50 -11.01
C GLY A 328 4.02 -18.23 -12.45
N LEU A 329 5.30 -18.32 -12.77
CA LEU A 329 5.83 -18.06 -14.11
C LEU A 329 5.18 -18.95 -15.18
N ARG A 330 4.90 -20.22 -14.85
CA ARG A 330 4.17 -21.14 -15.73
C ARG A 330 2.68 -20.79 -15.82
N LEU A 331 2.05 -20.49 -14.69
CA LEU A 331 0.63 -20.14 -14.62
C LEU A 331 0.31 -18.83 -15.36
N TRP A 332 1.20 -17.84 -15.25
CA TRP A 332 0.99 -16.49 -15.78
C TRP A 332 1.41 -16.34 -17.24
N ASN A 333 2.00 -17.39 -17.82
CA ASN A 333 2.76 -17.29 -19.07
C ASN A 333 3.71 -16.06 -19.00
N GLY A 334 4.44 -15.97 -17.89
CA GLY A 334 5.16 -14.76 -17.52
C GLY A 334 6.45 -14.59 -18.33
N VAL A 335 6.82 -13.33 -18.55
CA VAL A 335 8.03 -12.96 -19.29
C VAL A 335 9.01 -12.20 -18.40
N VAL A 336 10.29 -12.51 -18.58
CA VAL A 336 11.42 -11.84 -17.91
C VAL A 336 12.28 -11.08 -18.95
N PRO A 337 13.17 -10.17 -18.54
CA PRO A 337 14.07 -9.48 -19.48
C PRO A 337 14.95 -10.47 -20.26
N ASP A 338 15.06 -10.28 -21.58
CA ASP A 338 15.76 -11.24 -22.47
C ASP A 338 17.22 -11.45 -22.11
N ARG A 339 17.94 -10.38 -21.73
CA ARG A 339 19.35 -10.48 -21.31
C ARG A 339 19.51 -11.35 -20.08
N CYS A 340 18.60 -11.25 -19.11
CA CYS A 340 18.60 -12.11 -17.94
C CYS A 340 18.19 -13.54 -18.27
N ARG A 341 17.16 -13.72 -19.11
CA ARG A 341 16.72 -15.04 -19.58
C ARG A 341 17.86 -15.85 -20.19
N GLN A 342 18.75 -15.20 -20.94
CA GLN A 342 19.89 -15.84 -21.61
C GLN A 342 20.97 -16.33 -20.64
N LEU A 343 21.01 -15.85 -19.39
CA LEU A 343 21.95 -16.32 -18.38
C LEU A 343 21.58 -17.69 -17.80
N TYR A 344 20.31 -18.09 -17.92
CA TYR A 344 19.76 -19.25 -17.26
C TYR A 344 19.28 -20.31 -18.26
N LYS A 345 19.24 -21.56 -17.81
CA LYS A 345 18.70 -22.66 -18.61
C LYS A 345 17.18 -22.53 -18.70
N LYS A 346 16.59 -23.14 -19.73
CA LYS A 346 15.14 -23.21 -19.88
C LYS A 346 14.50 -23.86 -18.62
N GLY A 347 13.54 -23.17 -18.01
CA GLY A 347 12.91 -23.55 -16.74
C GLY A 347 13.48 -22.85 -15.51
N GLU A 348 14.65 -22.19 -15.63
CA GLU A 348 15.32 -21.46 -14.54
C GLU A 348 15.16 -19.93 -14.66
N GLU A 349 14.24 -19.46 -15.51
CA GLU A 349 13.99 -18.03 -15.75
C GLU A 349 13.42 -17.30 -14.51
N TRP A 350 12.87 -18.04 -13.55
CA TRP A 350 12.37 -17.52 -12.27
C TRP A 350 13.47 -16.76 -11.50
N GLN A 351 14.73 -17.06 -11.74
CA GLN A 351 15.87 -16.37 -11.13
C GLN A 351 15.91 -14.88 -11.47
N CYS A 352 15.33 -14.47 -12.60
CA CYS A 352 15.23 -13.07 -13.00
C CYS A 352 14.23 -12.26 -12.16
N PHE A 353 13.46 -12.87 -11.27
CA PHE A 353 12.59 -12.14 -10.33
C PHE A 353 13.37 -11.58 -9.13
N PHE A 354 14.60 -12.07 -8.89
CA PHE A 354 15.44 -11.58 -7.81
C PHE A 354 16.33 -10.44 -8.29
N GLY A 355 16.20 -9.28 -7.63
CA GLY A 355 16.86 -8.04 -8.05
C GLY A 355 18.39 -8.18 -8.18
N HIS A 356 19.03 -8.85 -7.24
CA HIS A 356 20.49 -9.03 -7.23
C HIS A 356 21.01 -9.94 -8.36
N ARG A 357 20.16 -10.78 -8.95
CA ARG A 357 20.48 -11.59 -10.15
C ARG A 357 20.21 -10.84 -11.44
N LEU A 358 19.15 -10.04 -11.46
CA LEU A 358 18.67 -9.34 -12.64
C LEU A 358 19.45 -8.03 -12.90
N TYR A 359 19.83 -7.29 -11.85
CA TYR A 359 20.31 -5.92 -11.92
C TYR A 359 21.46 -5.70 -12.91
N SER A 360 22.45 -6.60 -12.91
CA SER A 360 23.63 -6.50 -13.78
C SER A 360 23.32 -6.60 -15.28
N THR A 361 22.13 -7.08 -15.64
CA THR A 361 21.69 -7.20 -17.04
C THR A 361 20.94 -5.97 -17.55
N LEU A 362 20.51 -5.10 -16.64
CA LEU A 362 19.71 -3.91 -16.95
C LEU A 362 20.63 -2.75 -17.37
N THR A 363 20.16 -1.94 -18.32
CA THR A 363 20.91 -0.77 -18.82
C THR A 363 20.32 0.54 -18.36
N SER A 364 19.02 0.56 -18.11
CA SER A 364 18.30 1.71 -17.60
C SER A 364 18.74 2.01 -16.17
N PRO A 365 19.03 3.28 -15.81
CA PRO A 365 19.44 3.63 -14.46
C PRO A 365 18.30 3.39 -13.46
N LEU A 366 18.63 2.75 -12.34
CA LEU A 366 17.71 2.41 -11.27
C LEU A 366 18.13 3.07 -9.95
N PHE A 367 17.13 3.40 -9.15
CA PHE A 367 17.28 3.74 -7.74
C PHE A 367 16.51 2.70 -6.92
N VAL A 368 17.21 1.99 -6.02
CA VAL A 368 16.61 0.95 -5.18
C VAL A 368 16.37 1.50 -3.78
N VAL A 369 15.12 1.45 -3.34
CA VAL A 369 14.69 1.73 -1.97
C VAL A 369 14.29 0.41 -1.34
N GLN A 370 14.99 -0.02 -0.30
CA GLN A 370 14.77 -1.34 0.28
C GLN A 370 14.97 -1.33 1.80
N TRP A 371 13.96 -1.74 2.56
CA TRP A 371 14.14 -2.00 3.98
C TRP A 371 15.07 -3.21 4.16
N LEU A 372 16.08 -3.09 5.01
CA LEU A 372 16.98 -4.22 5.31
C LEU A 372 16.29 -5.35 6.07
N PHE A 373 15.16 -5.06 6.71
CA PHE A 373 14.28 -6.02 7.35
C PHE A 373 12.87 -5.82 6.79
N ASP A 374 12.68 -6.17 5.52
CA ASP A 374 11.38 -6.00 4.86
C ASP A 374 10.36 -7.01 5.38
N GLU A 375 9.17 -6.54 5.78
CA GLU A 375 8.13 -7.40 6.35
C GLU A 375 7.63 -8.45 5.36
N GLU A 376 7.60 -8.14 4.06
CA GLU A 376 7.17 -9.11 3.05
C GLU A 376 8.21 -10.20 2.83
N GLN A 377 9.51 -9.87 2.92
CA GLN A 377 10.57 -10.89 2.90
C GLN A 377 10.45 -11.82 4.10
N LEU A 378 10.12 -11.31 5.29
CA LEU A 378 9.88 -12.13 6.48
C LEU A 378 8.61 -12.99 6.33
N ARG A 379 7.54 -12.42 5.77
CA ARG A 379 6.27 -13.12 5.57
C ARG A 379 6.40 -14.31 4.63
N VAL A 380 7.15 -14.18 3.53
CA VAL A 380 7.37 -15.31 2.60
C VAL A 380 8.22 -16.43 3.22
N GLU A 381 8.99 -16.11 4.25
CA GLU A 381 9.71 -17.09 5.08
C GLU A 381 8.86 -17.65 6.22
N ASN A 382 7.57 -17.32 6.27
CA ASN A 382 6.64 -17.71 7.33
C ASN A 382 7.06 -17.17 8.71
N ILE A 383 7.61 -15.95 8.72
CA ILE A 383 7.96 -15.20 9.93
C ILE A 383 6.98 -14.03 10.08
N TYR A 384 6.20 -14.06 11.16
CA TYR A 384 5.24 -13.01 11.51
C TYR A 384 5.70 -12.33 12.79
N ILE A 385 5.75 -10.99 12.78
CA ILE A 385 6.15 -10.19 13.94
C ILE A 385 4.87 -9.71 14.65
N GLY A 386 4.82 -9.84 15.99
CA GLY A 386 3.71 -9.33 16.82
C GLY A 386 2.67 -10.37 17.27
N GLY A 387 3.10 -11.41 18.02
CA GLY A 387 2.12 -12.30 18.68
C GLY A 387 2.63 -13.66 19.14
N GLN A 388 3.78 -14.13 18.63
CA GLN A 388 4.39 -15.40 19.03
C GLN A 388 5.91 -15.23 19.21
N SER A 389 6.49 -15.98 20.16
CA SER A 389 7.95 -16.04 20.33
C SER A 389 8.59 -16.68 19.11
N LEU A 390 9.56 -15.99 18.50
CA LEU A 390 10.32 -16.54 17.38
C LEU A 390 11.17 -17.75 17.81
N SER A 391 11.26 -18.75 16.95
CA SER A 391 12.23 -19.85 17.12
C SER A 391 13.67 -19.35 16.91
N GLU A 392 14.64 -20.05 17.49
CA GLU A 392 16.07 -19.75 17.31
C GLU A 392 16.49 -19.70 15.83
N VAL A 393 15.90 -20.56 14.99
CA VAL A 393 16.14 -20.58 13.54
C VAL A 393 15.60 -19.32 12.85
N GLN A 394 14.39 -18.89 13.20
CA GLN A 394 13.80 -17.65 12.66
C GLN A 394 14.58 -16.42 13.13
N TRP A 395 15.08 -16.44 14.37
CA TRP A 395 15.93 -15.39 14.90
C TRP A 395 17.26 -15.30 14.17
N GLN A 396 17.94 -16.42 13.97
CA GLN A 396 19.18 -16.48 13.19
C GLN A 396 18.96 -16.00 11.74
N TYR A 397 17.81 -16.32 11.14
CA TYR A 397 17.44 -15.82 9.83
C TYR A 397 17.35 -14.29 9.81
N ILE A 398 16.64 -13.67 10.75
CA ILE A 398 16.51 -12.21 10.83
C ILE A 398 17.88 -11.54 10.98
N GLN A 399 18.75 -12.06 11.85
CA GLN A 399 20.10 -11.51 12.02
C GLN A 399 20.93 -11.59 10.73
N ASN A 400 20.82 -12.70 10.01
CA ASN A 400 21.54 -12.89 8.75
C ASN A 400 20.94 -12.06 7.60
N LEU A 401 19.62 -11.88 7.58
CA LEU A 401 18.88 -11.18 6.53
C LEU A 401 19.43 -9.77 6.28
N GLY A 402 19.65 -8.99 7.35
CA GLY A 402 20.21 -7.65 7.22
C GLY A 402 21.59 -7.65 6.55
N THR A 403 22.43 -8.63 6.85
CA THR A 403 23.76 -8.78 6.22
C THR A 403 23.66 -9.23 4.76
N GLU A 404 22.77 -10.17 4.47
CA GLU A 404 22.55 -10.69 3.11
C GLU A 404 21.99 -9.62 2.18
N LEU A 405 20.99 -8.85 2.65
CA LEU A 405 20.44 -7.73 1.88
C LEU A 405 21.50 -6.65 1.64
N LYS A 406 22.30 -6.28 2.65
CA LYS A 406 23.43 -5.34 2.48
C LYS A 406 24.42 -5.81 1.41
N ASN A 407 24.80 -7.08 1.47
CA ASN A 407 25.73 -7.67 0.50
C ASN A 407 25.15 -7.67 -0.91
N SER A 408 23.87 -7.97 -1.06
CA SER A 408 23.18 -7.96 -2.35
C SER A 408 23.10 -6.56 -2.98
N LEU A 409 23.12 -5.51 -2.17
CA LEU A 409 23.01 -4.11 -2.61
C LEU A 409 24.38 -3.45 -2.88
N ARG A 410 25.50 -4.13 -2.58
CA ARG A 410 26.85 -3.56 -2.65
C ARG A 410 27.21 -2.98 -4.01
N ASP A 411 26.85 -3.68 -5.08
CA ASP A 411 27.20 -3.31 -6.46
C ASP A 411 26.09 -2.48 -7.14
N VAL A 412 25.01 -2.17 -6.43
CA VAL A 412 23.92 -1.33 -6.93
C VAL A 412 24.34 0.13 -6.89
N THR A 413 24.16 0.84 -8.00
CA THR A 413 24.72 2.18 -8.18
C THR A 413 24.03 3.23 -7.30
N ALA A 414 22.70 3.15 -7.15
CA ALA A 414 21.92 4.05 -6.32
C ALA A 414 20.96 3.27 -5.41
N VAL A 415 21.11 3.47 -4.11
CA VAL A 415 20.43 2.70 -3.05
C VAL A 415 20.05 3.61 -1.90
N PHE A 416 18.89 3.36 -1.31
CA PHE A 416 18.49 3.86 -0.01
C PHE A 416 17.94 2.69 0.82
N ALA A 417 18.75 2.19 1.75
CA ALA A 417 18.46 0.99 2.53
C ALA A 417 18.63 1.21 4.04
N PRO A 418 17.60 1.72 4.72
CA PRO A 418 17.58 1.86 6.16
C PRO A 418 17.37 0.51 6.89
N SER A 419 17.98 0.39 8.08
CA SER A 419 17.83 -0.76 8.98
C SER A 419 16.55 -0.67 9.82
N CYS A 420 15.40 -0.73 9.15
CA CYS A 420 14.09 -0.72 9.79
C CYS A 420 13.28 -1.95 9.44
N LEU A 421 12.38 -2.33 10.35
CA LEU A 421 11.31 -3.30 10.08
C LEU A 421 10.10 -2.55 9.54
N SER A 422 9.82 -2.70 8.25
CA SER A 422 8.72 -2.02 7.56
C SER A 422 8.53 -2.61 6.17
N HIS A 423 7.41 -2.30 5.52
CA HIS A 423 7.20 -2.57 4.10
C HIS A 423 6.68 -1.33 3.36
N THR A 424 7.19 -1.10 2.14
CA THR A 424 6.96 0.06 1.26
C THR A 424 7.32 1.42 1.87
N VAL A 425 7.99 2.26 1.08
CA VAL A 425 8.37 3.62 1.49
C VAL A 425 7.48 4.66 0.82
N LEU A 426 7.26 4.53 -0.48
CA LEU A 426 6.63 5.59 -1.30
C LEU A 426 5.13 5.74 -1.06
N THR A 427 4.52 4.77 -0.38
CA THR A 427 3.12 4.75 0.02
C THR A 427 2.89 5.45 1.37
N LYS A 428 3.96 5.67 2.17
CA LYS A 428 3.87 6.26 3.51
C LYS A 428 3.81 7.78 3.43
N SER A 429 2.99 8.42 4.27
CA SER A 429 2.84 9.88 4.31
C SER A 429 4.11 10.59 4.78
N ASN A 430 4.87 9.97 5.67
CA ASN A 430 6.12 10.47 6.25
C ASN A 430 7.38 9.97 5.52
N TRP A 431 7.28 9.48 4.28
CA TRP A 431 8.44 8.95 3.53
C TRP A 431 9.64 9.92 3.42
N MET A 432 9.38 11.22 3.58
CA MET A 432 10.38 12.28 3.55
C MET A 432 11.24 12.37 4.82
N SER A 433 10.79 11.80 5.95
CA SER A 433 11.49 11.88 7.24
C SER A 433 12.55 10.80 7.42
N TYR A 434 12.49 9.72 6.63
CA TYR A 434 13.47 8.64 6.71
C TYR A 434 14.85 9.10 6.24
N GLN A 435 15.88 8.80 7.04
CA GLN A 435 17.25 9.18 6.76
C GLN A 435 18.19 8.00 6.90
N VAL A 436 19.20 7.95 6.05
CA VAL A 436 20.35 7.04 6.20
C VAL A 436 21.60 7.91 6.21
N ARG A 437 22.42 7.79 7.27
CA ARG A 437 23.62 8.61 7.49
C ARG A 437 23.35 10.12 7.35
N GLY A 438 22.24 10.59 7.93
CA GLY A 438 21.82 12.00 7.90
C GLY A 438 21.34 12.52 6.54
N THR A 439 21.18 11.65 5.54
CA THR A 439 20.64 12.02 4.22
C THR A 439 19.23 11.45 4.07
N SER A 440 18.24 12.29 3.78
CA SER A 440 16.86 11.86 3.55
C SER A 440 16.67 11.20 2.18
N LEU A 441 15.66 10.34 2.04
CA LEU A 441 15.33 9.71 0.75
C LEU A 441 15.09 10.74 -0.37
N PRO A 442 14.32 11.83 -0.16
CA PRO A 442 14.23 12.91 -1.14
C PRO A 442 15.61 13.41 -1.55
N ARG A 443 16.46 13.81 -0.59
CA ARG A 443 17.81 14.33 -0.89
C ARG A 443 18.65 13.33 -1.70
N ALA A 444 18.59 12.04 -1.38
CA ALA A 444 19.30 11.01 -2.12
C ALA A 444 18.84 10.91 -3.58
N LEU A 445 17.53 10.97 -3.84
CA LEU A 445 16.96 11.00 -5.19
C LEU A 445 17.43 12.22 -5.98
N HIS A 446 17.68 13.37 -5.33
CA HIS A 446 18.17 14.59 -5.98
C HIS A 446 19.60 14.43 -6.44
N CYS A 447 20.40 13.87 -5.55
CA CYS A 447 21.79 13.58 -5.81
C CYS A 447 21.93 12.60 -6.98
N TRP A 448 21.06 11.60 -7.03
CA TRP A 448 20.99 10.68 -8.15
C TRP A 448 20.57 11.37 -9.46
N ASP A 449 19.51 12.18 -9.45
CA ASP A 449 19.06 12.92 -10.63
C ASP A 449 20.17 13.84 -11.18
N ARG A 450 20.78 14.64 -10.30
CA ARG A 450 21.91 15.50 -10.66
C ARG A 450 23.13 14.74 -11.17
N SER A 451 23.39 13.55 -10.64
CA SER A 451 24.46 12.67 -11.11
C SER A 451 24.19 12.24 -12.55
N LEU A 452 22.97 11.80 -12.86
CA LEU A 452 22.57 11.42 -14.22
C LEU A 452 22.61 12.61 -15.20
N GLU A 453 22.19 13.80 -14.77
CA GLU A 453 22.32 15.01 -15.58
C GLU A 453 23.78 15.41 -15.83
N ALA A 454 24.64 15.28 -14.82
CA ALA A 454 26.06 15.54 -14.96
C ALA A 454 26.71 14.57 -15.95
N THR A 455 26.44 13.27 -15.83
CA THR A 455 26.91 12.25 -16.77
C THR A 455 26.43 12.53 -18.19
N ARG A 456 25.15 12.89 -18.38
CA ARG A 456 24.62 13.24 -19.70
C ARG A 456 25.32 14.45 -20.33
N ASN A 457 25.76 15.39 -19.50
CA ASN A 457 26.43 16.62 -19.94
C ASN A 457 27.96 16.50 -19.91
N ASN A 458 28.54 15.30 -19.72
CA ASN A 458 29.98 15.07 -19.55
C ASN A 458 30.63 15.95 -18.45
N ARG A 459 29.92 16.16 -17.34
CA ARG A 459 30.39 16.91 -16.17
C ARG A 459 30.66 16.00 -14.98
N THR A 460 31.52 16.44 -14.08
CA THR A 460 31.78 15.73 -12.81
C THR A 460 30.59 15.83 -11.86
N PRO A 461 30.14 14.71 -11.23
CA PRO A 461 29.10 14.74 -10.21
C PRO A 461 29.43 15.66 -9.03
N ALA A 462 28.39 16.23 -8.41
CA ALA A 462 28.55 17.15 -7.29
C ALA A 462 29.09 16.45 -6.03
N LYS A 463 30.15 17.01 -5.42
CA LYS A 463 30.67 16.54 -4.12
C LYS A 463 29.64 16.80 -3.01
N GLY A 464 29.53 15.87 -2.05
CA GLY A 464 28.60 16.01 -0.91
C GLY A 464 27.14 15.66 -1.20
N CYS A 465 26.87 14.94 -2.30
CA CYS A 465 25.54 14.50 -2.69
C CYS A 465 25.49 12.95 -2.81
N PRO A 466 25.38 12.21 -1.70
CA PRO A 466 25.39 10.76 -1.73
C PRO A 466 24.03 10.19 -2.18
N PHE A 467 24.07 9.10 -2.94
CA PHE A 467 22.88 8.36 -3.40
C PHE A 467 23.05 6.83 -3.32
N HIS A 468 24.16 6.33 -2.77
CA HIS A 468 24.32 4.95 -2.32
C HIS A 468 24.39 4.98 -0.80
N LEU A 469 23.25 4.71 -0.16
CA LEU A 469 23.03 4.88 1.26
C LEU A 469 22.48 3.57 1.82
N VAL A 470 23.32 2.83 2.52
CA VAL A 470 22.97 1.58 3.21
C VAL A 470 23.38 1.71 4.67
N ASP A 471 22.43 1.45 5.58
CA ASP A 471 22.71 1.47 7.00
C ASP A 471 23.71 0.38 7.39
N THR A 472 24.55 0.68 8.39
CA THR A 472 25.61 -0.23 8.85
C THR A 472 25.17 -1.07 10.04
N CYS A 473 24.20 -0.60 10.84
CA CYS A 473 23.76 -1.30 12.05
C CYS A 473 23.06 -2.63 11.74
N GLN A 474 23.28 -3.64 12.59
CA GLN A 474 22.92 -5.04 12.34
C GLN A 474 21.53 -5.43 12.83
N TRP A 475 20.86 -4.58 13.61
CA TRP A 475 19.58 -4.89 14.23
C TRP A 475 18.42 -4.20 13.50
N PRO A 476 17.21 -4.80 13.46
CA PRO A 476 16.02 -4.09 13.03
C PRO A 476 15.75 -2.90 13.96
N GLN A 477 15.23 -1.81 13.42
CA GLN A 477 14.89 -0.59 14.15
C GLN A 477 16.07 0.15 14.82
N CYS A 478 17.32 -0.15 14.44
CA CYS A 478 18.47 0.61 14.96
C CYS A 478 18.57 2.03 14.39
N ASN A 479 17.88 2.32 13.28
CA ASN A 479 17.85 3.66 12.72
C ASN A 479 16.78 4.50 13.46
N PRO A 480 17.14 5.67 14.02
CA PRO A 480 16.21 6.47 14.82
C PRO A 480 15.07 7.09 14.02
N THR A 481 15.17 7.11 12.68
CA THR A 481 14.11 7.61 11.81
C THR A 481 13.11 6.53 11.39
N CYS A 482 13.27 5.29 11.86
CA CYS A 482 12.38 4.21 11.50
C CYS A 482 10.91 4.51 11.81
N PRO A 483 9.96 3.97 11.01
CA PRO A 483 8.55 4.06 11.35
C PRO A 483 8.27 3.38 12.69
N ALA A 484 7.26 3.89 13.40
CA ALA A 484 6.69 3.20 14.55
C ALA A 484 6.27 1.78 14.16
N LEU A 485 6.53 0.84 15.05
CA LEU A 485 6.09 -0.53 14.90
C LEU A 485 4.61 -0.60 15.25
N VAL A 486 3.82 -1.28 14.43
CA VAL A 486 2.39 -1.47 14.67
C VAL A 486 2.09 -2.95 14.64
N ASP A 487 1.41 -3.42 15.68
CA ASP A 487 0.90 -4.78 15.73
C ASP A 487 -0.21 -4.96 14.68
N GLN A 488 -0.08 -5.93 13.79
CA GLN A 488 -1.05 -6.06 12.69
C GLN A 488 -2.43 -6.53 13.15
N ALA A 489 -2.53 -7.23 14.29
CA ALA A 489 -3.79 -7.75 14.81
C ALA A 489 -4.55 -6.72 15.64
N THR A 490 -3.84 -5.92 16.43
CA THR A 490 -4.44 -4.94 17.36
C THR A 490 -4.35 -3.49 16.86
N GLN A 491 -3.57 -3.23 15.81
CA GLN A 491 -3.26 -1.88 15.29
C GLN A 491 -2.63 -0.95 16.34
N GLN A 492 -2.14 -1.48 17.46
CA GLN A 492 -1.46 -0.72 18.49
C GLN A 492 0.03 -0.56 18.19
N GLU A 493 0.59 0.58 18.60
CA GLU A 493 2.03 0.79 18.50
C GLU A 493 2.78 -0.12 19.47
N LEU A 494 3.73 -0.88 18.95
CA LEU A 494 4.61 -1.74 19.76
C LEU A 494 5.84 -0.94 20.17
N THR A 495 6.20 -1.01 21.45
CA THR A 495 7.49 -0.51 21.90
C THR A 495 8.61 -1.37 21.31
N LEU A 496 9.80 -0.77 21.13
CA LEU A 496 10.99 -1.52 20.72
C LEU A 496 11.26 -2.70 21.66
N LEU A 497 11.00 -2.54 22.97
CA LEU A 497 11.16 -3.60 23.96
C LEU A 497 10.18 -4.74 23.74
N GLN A 498 8.89 -4.45 23.54
CA GLN A 498 7.89 -5.47 23.22
C GLN A 498 8.23 -6.24 21.94
N MET A 499 8.76 -5.55 20.94
CA MET A 499 9.21 -6.17 19.70
C MET A 499 10.45 -7.05 19.92
N LEU A 500 11.46 -6.58 20.66
CA LEU A 500 12.62 -7.39 20.99
C LEU A 500 12.24 -8.65 21.78
N VAL A 501 11.31 -8.53 22.74
CA VAL A 501 10.75 -9.67 23.49
C VAL A 501 10.02 -10.64 22.55
N ALA A 502 9.14 -10.13 21.68
CA ALA A 502 8.46 -10.96 20.67
C ALA A 502 9.46 -11.65 19.73
N MET A 503 10.56 -10.97 19.43
CA MET A 503 11.67 -11.50 18.66
C MET A 503 12.57 -12.50 19.41
N GLY A 504 12.28 -12.79 20.68
CA GLY A 504 12.97 -13.80 21.48
C GLY A 504 14.12 -13.27 22.33
N LEU A 505 14.19 -11.96 22.58
CA LEU A 505 15.15 -11.39 23.51
C LEU A 505 14.82 -11.82 24.94
N ASP A 506 15.71 -12.60 25.55
CA ASP A 506 15.59 -13.05 26.94
C ASP A 506 15.93 -11.89 27.90
N LEU A 507 14.89 -11.22 28.39
CA LEU A 507 15.01 -10.10 29.33
C LEU A 507 15.67 -10.50 30.67
N GLN A 508 15.56 -11.77 31.09
CA GLN A 508 16.17 -12.24 32.33
C GLN A 508 17.69 -12.32 32.23
N ARG A 509 18.24 -12.58 31.04
CA ARG A 509 19.68 -12.53 30.78
C ARG A 509 20.25 -11.12 30.74
N LEU A 510 19.41 -10.11 30.52
CA LEU A 510 19.80 -8.70 30.42
C LEU A 510 19.46 -7.87 31.66
N GLY A 511 18.77 -8.46 32.65
CA GLY A 511 18.47 -7.80 33.93
C GLY A 511 17.46 -6.65 33.82
N LEU A 512 16.59 -6.65 32.82
CA LEU A 512 15.59 -5.60 32.58
C LEU A 512 14.17 -6.12 32.89
N ASP A 513 13.45 -5.39 33.74
CA ASP A 513 12.08 -5.72 34.18
C ASP A 513 11.04 -5.14 33.18
N PRO A 514 10.12 -5.97 32.63
CA PRO A 514 9.13 -5.51 31.65
C PRO A 514 8.05 -4.54 32.18
N GLN A 515 8.00 -4.23 33.49
CA GLN A 515 6.99 -3.33 34.09
C GLN A 515 7.54 -2.00 34.64
N GLY A 516 8.80 -1.64 34.36
CA GLY A 516 9.41 -0.39 34.84
C GLY A 516 9.25 0.78 33.88
N ASP A 517 8.53 1.82 34.31
CA ASP A 517 8.53 3.13 33.66
C ASP A 517 9.93 3.79 33.76
N GLU A 518 10.42 4.29 32.62
CA GLU A 518 11.56 5.20 32.42
C GLU A 518 12.93 4.89 33.09
N VAL A 519 13.86 4.23 32.38
CA VAL A 519 15.32 4.57 32.44
C VAL A 519 16.08 4.10 31.18
N PRO A 520 17.30 4.62 30.86
CA PRO A 520 17.63 5.13 29.54
C PRO A 520 18.41 4.11 28.71
N LEU A 521 17.85 3.73 27.56
CA LEU A 521 18.48 2.87 26.54
C LEU A 521 19.69 3.54 25.83
N ALA A 522 20.29 4.58 26.41
CA ALA A 522 21.45 5.29 25.88
C ALA A 522 22.76 4.51 26.06
N SER A 523 22.82 3.53 26.96
CA SER A 523 24.03 2.77 27.26
C SER A 523 24.31 1.60 26.30
N MET A 524 23.30 1.11 25.55
CA MET A 524 23.50 0.06 24.53
C MET A 524 23.99 0.62 23.18
N VAL A 525 23.90 1.94 22.97
CA VAL A 525 24.33 2.62 21.73
C VAL A 525 25.82 3.02 21.78
N SER A 526 26.49 2.91 22.94
CA SER A 526 27.84 3.47 23.13
C SER A 526 28.98 2.46 23.31
N ASN A 527 28.72 1.15 23.41
CA ASN A 527 29.82 0.18 23.56
C ASN A 527 29.85 -0.84 22.42
N GLY A 528 30.55 -0.44 21.37
CA GLY A 528 31.03 -1.30 20.28
C GLY A 528 32.26 -0.63 19.66
N GLY A 529 33.39 -0.73 20.35
CA GLY A 529 34.72 -0.45 19.79
C GLY A 529 35.18 -1.55 18.83
#